data_AF-A0A7D9HQS4-F1
#
_entry.id   AF-A0A7D9HQS4-F1
#
_cell.length_a   1.000
_cell.length_b   1.000
_cell.length_c   1.000
_cell.angle_alpha   90.00
_cell.angle_beta   90.00
_cell.angle_gamma   90.00
#
_symmetry.space_group_name_H-M   'P 1'
#
loop_
_entity.id
_entity.type
_entity.pdbx_description
1 polymer ?
#
loop_
_entity_poly.entity_id
_entity_poly.type
_entity_poly.pdbx_seq_one_letter_code
_entity_poly.pdbx_strand_id
1 'polypeptide(L)'
;MLISETQDSVACKEKKLSNRAVVFEVKLNTATTRTKNPTAISKQGYIDLPRRSAYRRQIETLDASAAINGGSIVNKIPALNGMFSTIIKYANVHDIAKYCSHRKFKNCFVSEAKKEVGIYEKSEDNFVQSLSLLYAAGVIGKIKYIQAKSTLVMKNSGKCTRKGYLLKERIKIGCGIPIPKPFSYDILINHIEKLDIGEIISLDTLCAGLPSEHHVDGVYRDLENLLLSLCQIYFKTDPFRKEGEKLVWFDENEGSFKVAIGGDGAPFGNWEESMAWLVSFLNVGPRVASPNDNFLLFGANCKEDHKVVKLY
;
A
#
# COMPACT_ATOMS: atom_id res chain seq x y z
N MET A 1 0.55 17.96 -82.08
CA MET A 1 -0.29 17.38 -81.00
C MET A 1 -1.23 18.49 -80.54
N LEU A 2 -2.39 18.57 -81.16
CA LEU A 2 -3.68 18.01 -80.70
C LEU A 2 -4.40 18.94 -79.69
N ILE A 3 -5.33 19.71 -80.28
CA ILE A 3 -6.74 19.96 -79.86
C ILE A 3 -7.05 21.00 -78.77
N SER A 4 -7.71 22.05 -79.28
CA SER A 4 -8.77 22.97 -78.81
C SER A 4 -9.36 22.93 -77.39
N GLU A 5 -9.63 24.15 -76.93
CA GLU A 5 -10.83 24.69 -76.26
C GLU A 5 -12.03 23.76 -76.02
N THR A 6 -12.62 23.80 -74.82
CA THR A 6 -13.88 24.55 -74.53
C THR A 6 -14.37 24.33 -73.10
N GLN A 7 -15.03 25.37 -72.59
CA GLN A 7 -15.80 25.46 -71.35
C GLN A 7 -16.98 24.48 -71.34
N ASP A 8 -17.42 24.00 -70.16
CA ASP A 8 -18.81 24.21 -69.74
C ASP A 8 -19.15 23.83 -68.28
N SER A 9 -19.85 24.79 -67.66
CA SER A 9 -20.95 24.77 -66.67
C SER A 9 -21.07 23.74 -65.51
N VAL A 10 -21.07 24.31 -64.30
CA VAL A 10 -22.13 24.26 -63.26
C VAL A 10 -22.95 22.95 -63.10
N ALA A 11 -22.77 22.27 -61.95
CA ALA A 11 -23.88 21.63 -61.24
C ALA A 11 -23.57 21.39 -59.76
N CYS A 12 -24.19 22.23 -58.93
CA CYS A 12 -24.67 22.02 -57.57
C CYS A 12 -24.63 20.56 -57.03
N LYS A 13 -23.98 20.37 -55.89
CA LYS A 13 -24.44 19.44 -54.83
C LYS A 13 -23.92 19.91 -53.48
N GLU A 14 -24.54 20.98 -52.98
CA GLU A 14 -24.72 21.17 -51.54
C GLU A 14 -25.30 19.88 -50.96
N LYS A 15 -24.47 19.09 -50.28
CA LYS A 15 -24.98 18.10 -49.35
C LYS A 15 -25.60 18.88 -48.21
N LYS A 16 -26.92 19.09 -48.30
CA LYS A 16 -27.78 19.39 -47.16
C LYS A 16 -27.36 18.50 -45.99
N LEU A 17 -26.64 19.08 -45.04
CA LEU A 17 -26.66 18.64 -43.66
C LEU A 17 -28.10 18.83 -43.20
N SER A 18 -28.92 17.83 -43.52
CA SER A 18 -30.21 17.66 -42.88
C SER A 18 -29.92 17.51 -41.39
N ASN A 19 -30.15 18.59 -40.65
CA ASN A 19 -30.41 18.59 -39.21
C ASN A 19 -31.50 17.55 -38.93
N ARG A 20 -31.10 16.29 -38.81
CA ARG A 20 -31.93 15.27 -38.21
C ARG A 20 -31.80 15.52 -36.72
N ALA A 21 -32.71 16.32 -36.17
CA ALA A 21 -32.95 16.29 -34.74
C ALA A 21 -33.32 14.83 -34.41
N VAL A 22 -32.34 14.07 -33.94
CA VAL A 22 -32.55 12.70 -33.47
C VAL A 22 -33.04 12.80 -32.03
N VAL A 23 -34.22 13.39 -31.86
CA VAL A 23 -35.01 13.18 -30.66
C VAL A 23 -35.83 11.94 -30.98
N PHE A 24 -35.34 10.77 -30.59
CA PHE A 24 -36.08 9.53 -30.74
C PHE A 24 -37.29 9.58 -29.79
N GLU A 25 -38.46 9.87 -30.34
CA GLU A 25 -39.72 9.77 -29.62
C GLU A 25 -40.11 8.28 -29.51
N VAL A 26 -40.11 7.74 -28.28
CA VAL A 26 -40.54 6.36 -28.04
C VAL A 26 -42.05 6.29 -28.23
N LYS A 27 -42.49 5.89 -29.44
CA LYS A 27 -43.91 5.71 -29.74
C LYS A 27 -44.57 4.76 -28.73
N LEU A 28 -45.83 5.04 -28.36
CA LEU A 28 -46.60 4.29 -27.34
C LEU A 28 -46.61 2.76 -27.57
N ASN A 29 -46.68 2.32 -28.83
CA ASN A 29 -46.62 0.90 -29.23
C ASN A 29 -45.25 0.24 -28.95
N THR A 30 -44.18 1.03 -28.97
CA THR A 30 -42.82 0.55 -28.71
C THR A 30 -42.57 0.38 -27.22
N ALA A 31 -43.16 1.24 -26.39
CA ALA A 31 -43.14 1.12 -24.93
C ALA A 31 -43.92 -0.12 -24.43
N THR A 32 -45.14 -0.33 -24.93
CA THR A 32 -45.98 -1.51 -24.60
C THR A 32 -45.39 -2.84 -25.08
N THR A 33 -44.61 -2.85 -26.16
CA THR A 33 -43.89 -4.07 -26.57
C THR A 33 -42.67 -4.36 -25.68
N ARG A 34 -42.08 -3.34 -25.06
CA ARG A 34 -40.90 -3.47 -24.18
C ARG A 34 -41.25 -3.93 -22.78
N THR A 35 -42.43 -3.58 -22.26
CA THR A 35 -42.91 -4.12 -20.98
C THR A 35 -43.10 -5.63 -21.05
N LYS A 36 -43.51 -6.17 -22.21
CA LYS A 36 -43.62 -7.62 -22.46
C LYS A 36 -42.27 -8.33 -22.64
N ASN A 37 -41.20 -7.58 -22.97
CA ASN A 37 -39.85 -8.10 -23.17
C ASN A 37 -38.82 -7.19 -22.47
N PRO A 38 -38.78 -7.22 -21.13
CA PRO A 38 -37.93 -6.34 -20.34
C PRO A 38 -36.45 -6.55 -20.68
N THR A 39 -35.65 -5.51 -20.48
CA THR A 39 -34.20 -5.62 -20.70
C THR A 39 -33.60 -6.49 -19.61
N ALA A 40 -33.13 -7.68 -19.99
CA ALA A 40 -32.38 -8.58 -19.11
C ALA A 40 -30.89 -8.54 -19.47
N ILE A 41 -30.04 -8.86 -18.49
CA ILE A 41 -28.60 -9.02 -18.66
C ILE A 41 -28.25 -10.50 -18.53
N SER A 42 -27.51 -11.02 -19.51
CA SER A 42 -27.00 -12.39 -19.50
C SER A 42 -25.92 -12.57 -18.43
N LYS A 43 -25.57 -13.82 -18.12
CA LYS A 43 -24.48 -14.15 -17.17
C LYS A 43 -23.13 -13.53 -17.58
N GLN A 44 -22.94 -13.24 -18.86
CA GLN A 44 -21.72 -12.62 -19.41
C GLN A 44 -21.78 -11.08 -19.42
N GLY A 45 -22.84 -10.48 -18.87
CA GLY A 45 -22.98 -9.03 -18.74
C GLY A 45 -23.49 -8.33 -20.01
N TYR A 46 -24.03 -9.05 -20.99
CA TYR A 46 -24.60 -8.46 -22.21
C TYR A 46 -26.12 -8.35 -22.11
N ILE A 47 -26.72 -7.42 -22.85
CA ILE A 47 -28.19 -7.39 -23.00
C ILE A 47 -28.63 -8.67 -23.70
N ASP A 48 -29.55 -9.40 -23.08
CA ASP A 48 -30.07 -10.68 -23.55
C ASP A 48 -31.13 -10.50 -24.64
N LEU A 49 -30.70 -9.97 -25.79
CA LEU A 49 -31.52 -9.72 -26.97
C LEU A 49 -30.68 -9.88 -28.25
N PRO A 50 -31.32 -10.06 -29.42
CA PRO A 50 -30.63 -10.01 -30.71
C PRO A 50 -29.80 -8.72 -30.85
N ARG A 51 -28.59 -8.84 -31.40
CA ARG A 51 -27.57 -7.76 -31.45
C ARG A 51 -28.12 -6.43 -31.94
N ARG A 52 -28.94 -6.44 -33.01
CA ARG A 52 -29.52 -5.22 -33.59
C ARG A 52 -30.51 -4.55 -32.63
N SER A 53 -31.32 -5.33 -31.94
CA SER A 53 -32.29 -4.86 -30.95
C SER A 53 -31.59 -4.33 -29.70
N ALA A 54 -30.57 -5.03 -29.20
CA ALA A 54 -29.75 -4.59 -28.09
C ALA A 54 -29.05 -3.26 -28.39
N TYR A 55 -28.39 -3.17 -29.55
CA TYR A 55 -27.72 -1.95 -29.99
C TYR A 55 -28.66 -0.74 -30.09
N ARG A 56 -29.85 -0.95 -30.67
CA ARG A 56 -30.86 0.11 -30.77
C ARG A 56 -31.29 0.59 -29.37
N ARG A 57 -31.59 -0.32 -28.43
CA ARG A 57 -31.97 0.05 -27.05
C ARG A 57 -30.84 0.85 -26.36
N GLN A 58 -29.59 0.45 -26.54
CA GLN A 58 -28.44 1.15 -25.96
C GLN A 58 -28.28 2.58 -26.47
N ILE A 59 -28.47 2.81 -27.78
CA ILE A 59 -28.44 4.17 -28.36
C ILE A 59 -29.56 5.02 -27.78
N GLU A 60 -30.79 4.52 -27.78
CA GLU A 60 -31.93 5.28 -27.26
C GLU A 60 -31.75 5.64 -25.77
N THR A 61 -31.22 4.72 -24.96
CA THR A 61 -30.89 5.01 -23.55
C THR A 61 -29.82 6.09 -23.43
N LEU A 62 -28.78 6.05 -24.28
CA LEU A 62 -27.72 7.05 -24.27
C LEU A 62 -28.26 8.43 -24.69
N ASP A 63 -29.09 8.49 -25.72
CA ASP A 63 -29.68 9.74 -26.22
C ASP A 63 -30.62 10.36 -25.18
N ALA A 64 -31.47 9.54 -24.53
CA ALA A 64 -32.32 9.99 -23.44
C ALA A 64 -31.51 10.51 -22.24
N SER A 65 -30.44 9.80 -21.87
CA SER A 65 -29.55 10.27 -20.81
C SER A 65 -28.82 11.56 -21.18
N ALA A 66 -28.43 11.72 -22.46
CA ALA A 66 -27.78 12.92 -22.95
C ALA A 66 -28.73 14.13 -22.87
N ALA A 67 -30.00 13.97 -23.22
CA ALA A 67 -31.00 15.03 -23.10
C ALA A 67 -31.19 15.51 -21.65
N ILE A 68 -31.12 14.60 -20.67
CA ILE A 68 -31.28 14.93 -19.24
C ILE A 68 -30.00 15.54 -18.64
N ASN A 69 -28.84 14.97 -18.95
CA ASN A 69 -27.57 15.30 -18.29
C ASN A 69 -26.69 16.27 -19.08
N GLY A 70 -27.16 16.82 -20.20
CA GLY A 70 -26.42 17.78 -21.03
C GLY A 70 -25.33 17.14 -21.91
N GLY A 71 -25.51 15.90 -22.34
CA GLY A 71 -24.61 15.23 -23.29
C GLY A 71 -24.86 15.64 -24.74
N SER A 72 -23.86 15.47 -25.60
CA SER A 72 -23.98 15.68 -27.05
C SER A 72 -23.38 14.53 -27.87
N ILE A 73 -23.56 14.57 -29.19
CA ILE A 73 -22.95 13.60 -30.12
C ILE A 73 -21.41 13.62 -29.99
N VAL A 74 -20.84 14.81 -29.77
CA VAL A 74 -19.40 15.04 -29.63
C VAL A 74 -18.92 14.69 -28.23
N ASN A 75 -19.67 15.07 -27.19
CA ASN A 75 -19.31 14.81 -25.79
C ASN A 75 -20.40 14.00 -25.07
N LYS A 76 -20.18 12.69 -24.97
CA LYS A 76 -21.11 11.75 -24.31
C LYS A 76 -20.87 11.59 -22.81
N ILE A 77 -19.81 12.20 -22.25
CA ILE A 77 -19.42 12.01 -20.85
C ILE A 77 -20.54 12.38 -19.86
N PRO A 78 -21.26 13.51 -20.00
CA PRO A 78 -22.32 13.86 -19.06
C PRO A 78 -23.44 12.80 -19.02
N ALA A 79 -23.82 12.26 -20.18
CA ALA A 79 -24.80 11.19 -20.29
C ALA A 79 -24.34 9.90 -19.58
N LEU A 80 -23.07 9.52 -19.73
CA LEU A 80 -22.50 8.34 -19.09
C LEU A 80 -22.39 8.52 -17.56
N ASN A 81 -22.00 9.71 -17.11
CA ASN A 81 -21.91 10.04 -15.68
C ASN A 81 -23.29 9.99 -15.02
N GLY A 82 -24.32 10.55 -15.66
CA GLY A 82 -25.69 10.47 -15.16
C GLY A 82 -26.22 9.04 -15.07
N MET A 83 -25.96 8.21 -16.09
CA MET A 83 -26.30 6.78 -16.06
C MET A 83 -25.60 6.05 -14.92
N PHE A 84 -24.29 6.25 -14.76
CA PHE A 84 -23.51 5.60 -13.71
C PHE A 84 -23.95 6.06 -12.31
N SER A 85 -24.13 7.37 -12.10
CA SER A 85 -24.63 7.93 -10.83
C SER A 85 -25.99 7.35 -10.44
N THR A 86 -26.89 7.19 -11.42
CA THR A 86 -28.20 6.56 -11.20
C THR A 86 -28.05 5.10 -10.79
N ILE A 87 -27.17 4.33 -11.44
CA ILE A 87 -26.89 2.94 -11.05
C ILE A 87 -26.39 2.89 -9.61
N ILE A 88 -25.41 3.72 -9.23
CA ILE A 88 -24.85 3.73 -7.87
C ILE A 88 -25.90 4.12 -6.81
N LYS A 89 -26.82 5.03 -7.12
CA LYS A 89 -27.84 5.48 -6.17
C LYS A 89 -28.91 4.43 -5.89
N TYR A 90 -29.31 3.67 -6.89
CA TYR A 90 -30.49 2.80 -6.80
C TYR A 90 -30.18 1.29 -6.82
N ALA A 91 -29.00 0.88 -7.30
CA ALA A 91 -28.60 -0.53 -7.29
C ALA A 91 -27.93 -0.90 -5.96
N ASN A 92 -28.28 -2.06 -5.41
CA ASN A 92 -27.52 -2.65 -4.31
C ASN A 92 -26.25 -3.33 -4.83
N VAL A 93 -25.38 -3.78 -3.91
CA VAL A 93 -24.10 -4.42 -4.23
C VAL A 93 -24.28 -5.66 -5.12
N HIS A 94 -25.33 -6.46 -4.88
CA HIS A 94 -25.60 -7.66 -5.68
C HIS A 94 -25.99 -7.31 -7.12
N ASP A 95 -26.75 -6.24 -7.32
CA ASP A 95 -27.09 -5.76 -8.66
C ASP A 95 -25.88 -5.17 -9.39
N ILE A 96 -25.03 -4.42 -8.69
CA ILE A 96 -23.78 -3.90 -9.25
C ILE A 96 -22.85 -5.05 -9.68
N ALA A 97 -22.73 -6.10 -8.85
CA ALA A 97 -21.88 -7.25 -9.12
C ALA A 97 -22.25 -7.98 -10.43
N LYS A 98 -23.54 -7.98 -10.83
CA LYS A 98 -23.96 -8.55 -12.12
C LYS A 98 -23.30 -7.83 -13.30
N TYR A 99 -23.17 -6.50 -13.24
CA TYR A 99 -22.51 -5.71 -14.29
C TYR A 99 -21.00 -5.96 -14.33
N CYS A 100 -20.37 -6.26 -13.19
CA CYS A 100 -18.94 -6.57 -13.10
C CYS A 100 -18.54 -7.83 -13.90
N SER A 101 -19.51 -8.70 -14.24
CA SER A 101 -19.28 -9.87 -15.08
C SER A 101 -18.97 -9.53 -16.55
N HIS A 102 -19.30 -8.32 -17.00
CA HIS A 102 -19.02 -7.90 -18.37
C HIS A 102 -17.51 -7.74 -18.64
N ARG A 103 -17.02 -8.29 -19.74
CA ARG A 103 -15.57 -8.33 -20.08
C ARG A 103 -14.90 -6.95 -20.05
N LYS A 104 -15.56 -5.91 -20.59
CA LYS A 104 -14.99 -4.54 -20.58
C LYS A 104 -14.84 -4.00 -19.16
N PHE A 105 -15.83 -4.24 -18.30
CA PHE A 105 -15.80 -3.79 -16.92
C PHE A 105 -14.73 -4.54 -16.13
N LYS A 106 -14.69 -5.87 -16.25
CA LYS A 106 -13.66 -6.73 -15.65
C LYS A 106 -12.24 -6.28 -16.04
N ASN A 107 -11.99 -5.98 -17.31
CA ASN A 107 -10.68 -5.50 -17.76
C ASN A 107 -10.33 -4.12 -17.18
N CYS A 108 -11.28 -3.19 -17.16
CA CYS A 108 -11.10 -1.86 -16.57
C CYS A 108 -10.78 -1.96 -15.08
N PHE A 109 -11.58 -2.73 -14.33
CA PHE A 109 -11.36 -2.99 -12.91
C PHE A 109 -9.98 -3.61 -12.64
N VAL A 110 -9.58 -4.63 -13.42
CA VAL A 110 -8.24 -5.24 -13.27
C VAL A 110 -7.13 -4.24 -13.56
N SER A 111 -7.32 -3.34 -14.54
CA SER A 111 -6.34 -2.29 -14.83
C SER A 111 -6.22 -1.32 -13.67
N GLU A 112 -7.33 -0.88 -13.09
CA GLU A 112 -7.33 0.07 -11.97
C GLU A 112 -6.77 -0.57 -10.70
N ALA A 113 -7.21 -1.78 -10.36
CA ALA A 113 -6.68 -2.53 -9.22
C ALA A 113 -5.17 -2.78 -9.31
N LYS A 114 -4.62 -2.98 -10.52
CA LYS A 114 -3.17 -3.09 -10.71
C LYS A 114 -2.42 -1.79 -10.43
N LYS A 115 -3.02 -0.63 -10.71
CA LYS A 115 -2.44 0.67 -10.36
C LYS A 115 -2.42 0.82 -8.84
N GLU A 116 -3.53 0.52 -8.17
CA GLU A 116 -3.62 0.55 -6.71
C GLU A 116 -2.60 -0.36 -6.05
N VAL A 117 -2.40 -1.58 -6.58
CA VAL A 117 -1.31 -2.47 -6.13
C VAL A 117 0.06 -1.80 -6.29
N GLY A 118 0.31 -1.13 -7.42
CA GLY A 118 1.58 -0.42 -7.66
C GLY A 118 1.79 0.81 -6.78
N ILE A 119 0.70 1.48 -6.37
CA ILE A 119 0.73 2.59 -5.40
C ILE A 119 1.04 2.03 -4.00
N TYR A 120 0.30 1.01 -3.58
CA TYR A 120 0.51 0.34 -2.30
C TYR A 120 1.95 -0.18 -2.18
N GLU A 121 2.50 -0.78 -3.24
CA GLU A 121 3.88 -1.29 -3.26
C GLU A 121 4.97 -0.24 -2.98
N LYS A 122 4.62 1.05 -2.99
CA LYS A 122 5.51 2.19 -2.70
C LYS A 122 5.08 2.99 -1.46
N SER A 123 4.02 2.55 -0.79
CA SER A 123 3.43 3.26 0.34
C SER A 123 4.13 2.96 1.67
N GLU A 124 3.92 3.84 2.65
CA GLU A 124 4.29 3.62 4.05
C GLU A 124 3.63 2.37 4.64
N ASP A 125 2.39 2.05 4.27
CA ASP A 125 1.71 0.84 4.72
C ASP A 125 2.48 -0.42 4.32
N ASN A 126 3.04 -0.44 3.11
CA ASN A 126 3.87 -1.56 2.65
C ASN A 126 5.25 -1.56 3.33
N PHE A 127 5.79 -0.38 3.69
CA PHE A 127 6.99 -0.30 4.52
C PHE A 127 6.73 -0.93 5.90
N VAL A 128 5.65 -0.55 6.59
CA VAL A 128 5.24 -1.13 7.89
C VAL A 128 5.06 -2.65 7.77
N GLN A 129 4.34 -3.13 6.75
CA GLN A 129 4.18 -4.56 6.49
C GLN A 129 5.52 -5.29 6.26
N SER A 130 6.44 -4.64 5.56
CA SER A 130 7.79 -5.19 5.29
C SER A 130 8.64 -5.21 6.56
N LEU A 131 8.51 -4.18 7.41
CA LEU A 131 9.16 -4.10 8.71
C LEU A 131 8.64 -5.21 9.64
N SER A 132 7.32 -5.40 9.73
CA SER A 132 6.74 -6.50 10.51
C SER A 132 7.23 -7.87 10.04
N LEU A 133 7.46 -8.05 8.73
CA LEU A 133 8.04 -9.28 8.19
C LEU A 133 9.51 -9.47 8.60
N LEU A 134 10.30 -8.39 8.66
CA LEU A 134 11.70 -8.42 9.09
C LEU A 134 11.84 -8.72 10.58
N TYR A 135 10.93 -8.21 11.41
CA TYR A 135 10.93 -8.38 12.86
C TYR A 135 10.08 -9.58 13.34
N ALA A 136 9.59 -10.40 12.41
CA ALA A 136 8.77 -11.56 12.74
C ALA A 136 9.57 -12.58 13.58
N ALA A 137 9.19 -12.75 14.84
CA ALA A 137 9.89 -13.58 15.83
C ALA A 137 11.35 -13.16 16.07
N GLY A 138 11.62 -11.84 16.05
CA GLY A 138 12.96 -11.26 16.13
C GLY A 138 13.45 -10.78 14.76
N VAL A 139 14.62 -10.13 14.73
CA VAL A 139 15.20 -9.62 13.47
C VAL A 139 15.72 -10.79 12.64
N ILE A 140 15.07 -11.08 11.51
CA ILE A 140 15.51 -12.14 10.61
C ILE A 140 16.59 -11.65 9.64
N GLY A 141 17.58 -12.50 9.35
CA GLY A 141 18.63 -12.17 8.39
C GLY A 141 18.13 -12.05 6.94
N LYS A 142 18.93 -11.37 6.10
CA LYS A 142 18.66 -11.11 4.66
C LYS A 142 18.11 -12.31 3.89
N ILE A 143 18.74 -13.48 4.03
CA ILE A 143 18.34 -14.71 3.31
C ILE A 143 16.93 -15.15 3.74
N LYS A 144 16.67 -15.20 5.05
CA LYS A 144 15.37 -15.60 5.60
C LYS A 144 14.28 -14.61 5.19
N TYR A 145 14.56 -13.31 5.23
CA TYR A 145 13.63 -12.29 4.76
C TYR A 145 13.25 -12.48 3.27
N ILE A 146 14.25 -12.68 2.40
CA ILE A 146 14.01 -12.90 0.97
C ILE A 146 13.15 -14.15 0.73
N GLN A 147 13.39 -15.22 1.49
CA GLN A 147 12.60 -16.44 1.43
C GLN A 147 11.16 -16.22 1.89
N ALA A 148 10.96 -15.62 3.07
CA ALA A 148 9.65 -15.33 3.64
C ALA A 148 8.82 -14.43 2.71
N LYS A 149 9.42 -13.35 2.21
CA LYS A 149 8.85 -12.48 1.18
C LYS A 149 8.46 -13.27 -0.07
N SER A 150 9.35 -14.11 -0.59
CA SER A 150 9.06 -14.91 -1.78
C SER A 150 7.88 -15.85 -1.56
N THR A 151 7.76 -16.47 -0.38
CA THR A 151 6.65 -17.39 -0.06
C THR A 151 5.31 -16.67 -0.01
N LEU A 152 5.27 -15.43 0.46
CA LEU A 152 4.04 -14.63 0.53
C LEU A 152 3.47 -14.26 -0.84
N VAL A 153 4.34 -14.04 -1.84
CA VAL A 153 3.92 -13.38 -3.10
C VAL A 153 4.20 -14.17 -4.37
N MET A 154 4.96 -15.28 -4.29
CA MET A 154 5.35 -16.09 -5.44
C MET A 154 4.88 -17.54 -5.28
N LYS A 155 4.58 -18.18 -6.41
CA LYS A 155 4.31 -19.62 -6.53
C LYS A 155 5.14 -20.22 -7.66
N ASN A 156 5.32 -21.53 -7.64
CA ASN A 156 5.93 -22.24 -8.75
C ASN A 156 4.97 -22.22 -9.96
N SER A 157 5.49 -21.89 -11.13
CA SER A 157 4.71 -21.85 -12.39
C SER A 157 4.56 -23.23 -13.05
N GLY A 158 5.21 -24.26 -12.50
CA GLY A 158 5.30 -25.60 -13.12
C GLY A 158 6.23 -25.68 -14.34
N LYS A 159 6.81 -24.55 -14.77
CA LYS A 159 7.77 -24.48 -15.87
C LYS A 159 9.20 -24.47 -15.34
N CYS A 160 10.13 -25.04 -16.11
CA CYS A 160 11.55 -24.94 -15.81
C CYS A 160 12.20 -23.81 -16.60
N THR A 161 13.18 -23.16 -15.98
CA THR A 161 14.13 -22.29 -16.66
C THR A 161 15.01 -23.11 -17.60
N ARG A 162 15.73 -22.45 -18.52
CA ARG A 162 16.72 -23.11 -19.39
C ARG A 162 17.81 -23.87 -18.62
N LYS A 163 18.02 -23.54 -17.34
CA LYS A 163 18.98 -24.19 -16.43
C LYS A 163 18.34 -25.27 -15.54
N GLY A 164 17.09 -25.65 -15.78
CA GLY A 164 16.39 -26.72 -15.05
C GLY A 164 15.68 -26.30 -13.75
N TYR A 165 15.88 -25.09 -13.24
CA TYR A 165 15.19 -24.62 -12.03
C TYR A 165 13.72 -24.31 -12.27
N LEU A 166 12.85 -24.57 -11.29
CA LEU A 166 11.44 -24.17 -11.35
C LEU A 166 11.31 -22.64 -11.41
N LEU A 167 10.62 -22.16 -12.44
CA LEU A 167 10.31 -20.75 -12.62
C LEU A 167 9.22 -20.36 -11.61
N LYS A 168 9.50 -19.32 -10.83
CA LYS A 168 8.53 -18.70 -9.93
C LYS A 168 7.77 -17.59 -10.64
N GLU A 169 6.46 -17.53 -10.41
CA GLU A 169 5.60 -16.43 -10.85
C GLU A 169 4.85 -15.81 -9.68
N ARG A 170 4.45 -14.55 -9.83
CA ARG A 170 3.69 -13.83 -8.80
C ARG A 170 2.30 -14.44 -8.65
N ILE A 171 1.88 -14.65 -7.41
CA ILE A 171 0.52 -15.08 -7.10
C ILE A 171 -0.45 -13.98 -7.55
N LYS A 172 -1.53 -14.40 -8.21
CA LYS A 172 -2.59 -13.51 -8.69
C LYS A 172 -3.92 -13.96 -8.12
N ILE A 173 -4.70 -13.01 -7.61
CA ILE A 173 -6.03 -13.22 -7.06
C ILE A 173 -7.08 -12.89 -8.12
N GLY A 174 -8.15 -13.68 -8.15
CA GLY A 174 -9.31 -13.47 -9.00
C GLY A 174 -8.95 -13.29 -10.47
N CYS A 175 -9.22 -12.09 -11.00
CA CYS A 175 -9.11 -11.78 -12.42
C CYS A 175 -7.68 -11.44 -12.90
N GLY A 176 -6.65 -11.90 -12.18
CA GLY A 176 -5.25 -11.65 -12.53
C GLY A 176 -4.62 -10.45 -11.81
N ILE A 177 -5.18 -10.03 -10.67
CA ILE A 177 -4.65 -8.95 -9.83
C ILE A 177 -3.50 -9.52 -9.01
N PRO A 178 -2.28 -8.98 -9.12
CA PRO A 178 -1.13 -9.56 -8.43
C PRO A 178 -1.10 -9.19 -6.93
N ILE A 179 -0.67 -10.12 -6.06
CA ILE A 179 -0.51 -9.85 -4.62
C ILE A 179 0.62 -8.85 -4.39
N PRO A 180 0.41 -7.68 -3.74
CA PRO A 180 1.44 -6.66 -3.46
C PRO A 180 2.74 -7.25 -2.90
N LYS A 181 3.89 -6.77 -3.40
CA LYS A 181 5.20 -7.20 -2.91
C LYS A 181 5.63 -6.34 -1.74
N PRO A 182 6.05 -6.94 -0.61
CA PRO A 182 6.87 -6.26 0.38
C PRO A 182 8.12 -5.65 -0.27
N PHE A 183 8.74 -4.66 0.38
CA PHE A 183 9.99 -4.04 -0.07
C PHE A 183 11.10 -5.08 -0.23
N SER A 184 12.05 -4.83 -1.14
CA SER A 184 13.29 -5.63 -1.14
C SER A 184 14.05 -5.38 0.16
N TYR A 185 14.90 -6.32 0.56
CA TYR A 185 15.69 -6.17 1.77
C TYR A 185 16.48 -4.86 1.75
N ASP A 186 17.16 -4.58 0.64
CA ASP A 186 18.01 -3.39 0.53
C ASP A 186 17.19 -2.08 0.59
N ILE A 187 16.00 -2.04 -0.02
CA ILE A 187 15.10 -0.85 0.09
C ILE A 187 14.56 -0.70 1.52
N LEU A 188 14.28 -1.82 2.20
CA LEU A 188 13.80 -1.83 3.58
C LEU A 188 14.87 -1.32 4.55
N ILE A 189 16.10 -1.84 4.45
CA ILE A 189 17.23 -1.38 5.28
C ILE A 189 17.51 0.10 5.03
N ASN A 190 17.57 0.54 3.78
CA ASN A 190 17.77 1.96 3.46
C ASN A 190 16.66 2.87 4.00
N HIS A 191 15.45 2.37 4.22
CA HIS A 191 14.40 3.14 4.91
C HIS A 191 14.64 3.13 6.43
N ILE A 192 15.00 1.99 7.01
CA ILE A 192 15.30 1.87 8.44
C ILE A 192 16.45 2.80 8.83
N GLU A 193 17.51 2.88 8.02
CA GLU A 193 18.66 3.77 8.24
C GLU A 193 18.29 5.26 8.22
N LYS A 194 17.16 5.63 7.62
CA LYS A 194 16.65 7.01 7.60
C LYS A 194 15.75 7.32 8.79
N LEU A 195 15.35 6.30 9.56
CA LEU A 195 14.57 6.53 10.76
C LEU A 195 15.47 7.19 11.80
N ASP A 196 15.00 8.32 12.33
CA ASP A 196 15.65 8.95 13.47
C ASP A 196 15.39 8.08 14.72
N ILE A 197 16.42 7.36 15.13
CA ILE A 197 16.44 6.53 16.34
C ILE A 197 17.31 7.17 17.43
N GLY A 198 17.56 8.48 17.34
CA GLY A 198 18.48 9.22 18.19
C GLY A 198 19.94 8.99 17.84
N GLU A 199 20.78 9.90 18.31
CA GLU A 199 22.22 9.87 18.08
C GLU A 199 22.87 8.64 18.75
N ILE A 200 23.86 8.08 18.05
CA ILE A 200 24.74 7.02 18.55
C ILE A 200 26.15 7.59 18.48
N ILE A 201 26.80 7.69 19.63
CA ILE A 201 28.09 8.35 19.79
C ILE A 201 29.17 7.29 19.94
N SER A 202 30.28 7.45 19.21
CA SER A 202 31.46 6.58 19.37
C SER A 202 32.09 6.77 20.74
N LEU A 203 32.50 5.67 21.38
CA LEU A 203 33.28 5.73 22.63
C LEU A 203 34.63 6.44 22.48
N ASP A 204 35.14 6.63 21.26
CA ASP A 204 36.33 7.44 21.00
C ASP A 204 36.23 8.83 21.64
N THR A 205 35.02 9.39 21.71
CA THR A 205 34.76 10.69 22.34
C THR A 205 35.05 10.69 23.84
N LEU A 206 34.74 9.59 24.55
CA LEU A 206 35.06 9.40 25.97
C LEU A 206 36.52 8.97 26.16
N CYS A 207 37.08 8.22 25.21
CA CYS A 207 38.46 7.74 25.24
C CYS A 207 39.50 8.83 24.88
N ALA A 208 39.10 9.98 24.35
CA ALA A 208 40.01 11.03 23.87
C ALA A 208 41.03 11.51 24.92
N GLY A 209 40.67 11.48 26.21
CA GLY A 209 41.55 11.83 27.32
C GLY A 209 42.33 10.65 27.93
N LEU A 210 42.12 9.43 27.43
CA LEU A 210 42.72 8.20 27.95
C LEU A 210 43.93 7.77 27.11
N PRO A 211 44.93 7.11 27.74
CA PRO A 211 46.00 6.42 27.03
C PRO A 211 45.46 5.37 26.05
N SER A 212 46.17 5.12 24.94
CA SER A 212 45.72 4.24 23.85
C SER A 212 45.42 2.81 24.29
N GLU A 213 46.07 2.30 25.34
CA GLU A 213 45.79 1.00 25.94
C GLU A 213 44.41 0.90 26.62
N HIS A 214 43.75 2.02 26.84
CA HIS A 214 42.39 2.11 27.39
C HIS A 214 41.36 2.50 26.32
N HIS A 215 41.72 2.49 25.04
CA HIS A 215 40.76 2.72 23.96
C HIS A 215 40.03 1.41 23.70
N VAL A 216 38.70 1.49 23.63
CA VAL A 216 37.85 0.32 23.45
C VAL A 216 36.78 0.62 22.40
N ASP A 217 36.47 -0.39 21.61
CA ASP A 217 35.42 -0.31 20.60
C ASP A 217 34.05 -0.34 21.29
N GLY A 218 33.18 0.57 20.86
CA GLY A 218 31.80 0.60 21.30
C GLY A 218 31.11 1.92 21.03
N VAL A 219 29.86 1.99 21.49
CA VAL A 219 29.00 3.15 21.30
C VAL A 219 28.14 3.39 22.52
N TYR A 220 27.72 4.64 22.69
CA TYR A 220 26.76 5.03 23.71
C TYR A 220 25.75 6.04 23.16
N ARG A 221 24.73 6.31 23.95
CA ARG A 221 23.71 7.33 23.69
C ARG A 221 23.71 8.33 24.83
N ASP A 222 23.37 9.57 24.51
CA ASP A 222 23.04 10.54 25.55
C ASP A 222 21.77 10.08 26.29
N LEU A 223 21.85 9.98 27.62
CA LEU A 223 20.78 9.44 28.43
C LEU A 223 19.54 10.34 28.37
N GLU A 224 19.71 11.66 28.51
CA GLU A 224 18.58 12.60 28.51
C GLU A 224 17.82 12.57 27.18
N ASN A 225 18.53 12.65 26.06
CA ASN A 225 17.95 12.58 24.72
C ASN A 225 17.26 11.24 24.45
N LEU A 226 17.86 10.13 24.90
CA LEU A 226 17.24 8.81 24.78
C LEU A 226 15.94 8.75 25.59
N LEU A 227 15.95 9.19 26.85
CA LEU A 227 14.77 9.18 27.71
C LEU A 227 13.65 10.04 27.14
N LEU A 228 13.95 11.26 26.69
CA LEU A 228 12.96 12.14 26.06
C LEU A 228 12.34 11.51 24.80
N SER A 229 13.17 10.86 23.97
CA SER A 229 12.71 10.16 22.77
C SER A 229 11.80 8.97 23.11
N LEU A 230 12.18 8.16 24.11
CA LEU A 230 11.40 7.02 24.59
C LEU A 230 10.06 7.47 25.21
N CYS A 231 10.06 8.53 26.02
CA CYS A 231 8.83 9.13 26.56
C CYS A 231 7.84 9.48 25.44
N GLN A 232 8.31 10.13 24.37
CA GLN A 232 7.47 10.48 23.23
C GLN A 232 6.91 9.22 22.52
N ILE A 233 7.72 8.18 22.37
CA ILE A 233 7.27 6.90 21.79
C ILE A 233 6.19 6.27 22.67
N TYR A 234 6.39 6.23 23.98
CA TYR A 234 5.41 5.67 24.91
C TYR A 234 4.10 6.44 24.88
N PHE A 235 4.12 7.78 24.92
CA PHE A 235 2.90 8.59 24.79
C PHE A 235 2.18 8.40 23.46
N LYS A 236 2.92 8.34 22.34
CA LYS A 236 2.32 8.14 21.02
C LYS A 236 1.73 6.74 20.85
N THR A 237 2.34 5.73 21.45
CA THR A 237 1.91 4.34 21.29
C THR A 237 0.86 3.92 22.30
N ASP A 238 0.82 4.55 23.49
CA ASP A 238 -0.10 4.19 24.56
C ASP A 238 -1.58 4.15 24.12
N PRO A 239 -2.13 5.12 23.37
CA PRO A 239 -3.52 5.08 22.89
C PRO A 239 -3.89 3.80 22.12
N PHE A 240 -2.93 3.18 21.44
CA PHE A 240 -3.14 1.97 20.63
C PHE A 240 -2.94 0.66 21.41
N ARG A 241 -2.53 0.74 22.68
CA ARG A 241 -2.32 -0.42 23.55
C ARG A 241 -3.63 -0.91 24.16
N LYS A 242 -3.66 -2.20 24.48
CA LYS A 242 -4.76 -2.80 25.26
C LYS A 242 -4.74 -2.24 26.68
N GLU A 243 -5.88 -2.22 27.36
CA GLU A 243 -5.99 -1.67 28.72
C GLU A 243 -4.96 -2.27 29.71
N GLY A 244 -4.72 -3.58 29.67
CA GLY A 244 -3.73 -4.22 30.53
C GLY A 244 -2.25 -3.94 30.18
N GLU A 245 -1.98 -3.20 29.11
CA GLU A 245 -0.64 -2.86 28.60
C GLU A 245 -0.36 -1.36 28.59
N LYS A 246 -1.34 -0.56 29.07
CA LYS A 246 -1.25 0.89 29.21
C LYS A 246 -0.19 1.32 30.21
N LEU A 247 0.24 2.57 30.09
CA LEU A 247 1.14 3.19 31.05
C LEU A 247 0.52 3.25 32.45
N VAL A 248 1.33 2.92 33.45
CA VAL A 248 1.01 2.96 34.87
C VAL A 248 1.80 4.09 35.51
N TRP A 249 1.12 4.95 36.27
CA TRP A 249 1.73 6.15 36.87
C TRP A 249 2.12 6.00 38.34
N PHE A 250 1.85 4.85 38.97
CA PHE A 250 2.23 4.56 40.37
C PHE A 250 1.81 5.66 41.38
N ASP A 251 0.58 6.16 41.24
CA ASP A 251 0.03 7.28 42.03
C ASP A 251 0.77 8.63 41.86
N GLU A 252 1.61 8.75 40.83
CA GLU A 252 2.25 10.01 40.42
C GLU A 252 1.48 10.68 39.27
N ASN A 253 1.92 11.89 38.90
CA ASN A 253 1.30 12.63 37.81
C ASN A 253 1.54 11.95 36.46
N GLU A 254 0.59 12.10 35.54
CA GLU A 254 0.78 11.68 34.16
C GLU A 254 2.03 12.36 33.57
N GLY A 255 2.91 11.54 33.00
CA GLY A 255 4.22 11.95 32.50
C GLY A 255 5.39 11.81 33.49
N SER A 256 5.13 11.38 34.73
CA SER A 256 6.18 10.95 35.65
C SER A 256 6.61 9.52 35.33
N PHE A 257 7.76 9.39 34.65
CA PHE A 257 8.34 8.09 34.32
C PHE A 257 9.37 7.63 35.35
N LYS A 258 9.20 6.38 35.81
CA LYS A 258 10.19 5.64 36.56
C LYS A 258 11.01 4.80 35.60
N VAL A 259 12.33 4.95 35.68
CA VAL A 259 13.27 4.30 34.77
C VAL A 259 14.25 3.47 35.59
N ALA A 260 14.53 2.26 35.12
CA ALA A 260 15.63 1.45 35.59
C ALA A 260 16.78 1.51 34.58
N ILE A 261 18.00 1.67 35.09
CA ILE A 261 19.23 1.53 34.31
C ILE A 261 19.95 0.32 34.89
N GLY A 262 20.30 -0.64 34.05
CA GLY A 262 20.92 -1.88 34.46
C GLY A 262 22.03 -2.29 33.52
N GLY A 263 23.12 -2.81 34.09
CA GLY A 263 24.17 -3.48 33.33
C GLY A 263 23.78 -4.93 33.02
N ASP A 264 24.05 -5.35 31.79
CA ASP A 264 23.99 -6.74 31.36
C ASP A 264 25.39 -7.19 30.89
N GLY A 265 25.82 -8.35 31.39
CA GLY A 265 27.11 -8.96 31.06
C GLY A 265 27.01 -9.74 29.75
N ALA A 266 27.69 -9.24 28.70
CA ALA A 266 27.90 -9.85 27.38
C ALA A 266 26.72 -10.65 26.73
N PRO A 267 25.96 -10.05 25.81
CA PRO A 267 25.14 -10.81 24.85
C PRO A 267 25.95 -11.51 23.73
N PHE A 268 27.25 -11.22 23.58
CA PHE A 268 28.09 -11.69 22.46
C PHE A 268 29.49 -12.16 22.88
N GLY A 269 29.58 -13.29 23.58
CA GLY A 269 30.56 -14.34 23.23
C GLY A 269 31.98 -14.32 23.81
N ASN A 270 32.46 -13.27 24.50
CA ASN A 270 33.68 -13.35 25.32
C ASN A 270 33.37 -12.80 26.72
N TRP A 271 33.23 -13.72 27.67
CA TRP A 271 32.56 -13.55 28.97
C TRP A 271 33.20 -12.53 29.94
N GLU A 272 34.36 -11.99 29.63
CA GLU A 272 35.08 -11.08 30.54
C GLU A 272 35.33 -9.68 29.99
N GLU A 273 34.94 -9.37 28.75
CA GLU A 273 35.35 -8.12 28.10
C GLU A 273 34.23 -7.46 27.32
N SER A 274 32.96 -7.82 27.50
CA SER A 274 31.86 -7.12 26.83
C SER A 274 30.75 -6.77 27.81
N MET A 275 30.31 -5.52 27.78
CA MET A 275 29.28 -5.01 28.68
C MET A 275 28.28 -4.14 27.93
N ALA A 276 27.04 -4.16 28.40
CA ALA A 276 25.99 -3.26 27.93
C ALA A 276 25.28 -2.63 29.13
N TRP A 277 24.93 -1.35 29.02
CA TRP A 277 23.91 -0.75 29.89
C TRP A 277 22.62 -0.57 29.11
N LEU A 278 21.51 -0.90 29.77
CA LEU A 278 20.18 -0.87 29.22
C LEU A 278 19.30 0.08 30.03
N VAL A 279 18.33 0.69 29.36
CA VAL A 279 17.30 1.54 29.93
C VAL A 279 15.94 0.86 29.77
N SER A 280 15.18 0.81 30.86
CA SER A 280 13.84 0.21 30.90
C SER A 280 12.87 1.12 31.64
N PHE A 281 11.70 1.35 31.06
CA PHE A 281 10.64 2.15 31.68
C PHE A 281 9.78 1.24 32.54
N LEU A 282 9.65 1.52 33.84
CA LEU A 282 8.83 0.71 34.75
C LEU A 282 7.33 0.96 34.58
N ASN A 283 6.95 2.13 34.03
CA ASN A 283 5.56 2.50 33.77
C ASN A 283 4.86 1.60 32.75
N VAL A 284 5.58 0.71 32.05
CA VAL A 284 4.97 -0.23 31.10
C VAL A 284 4.26 -1.41 31.79
N GLY A 285 4.27 -1.45 33.13
CA GLY A 285 3.54 -2.42 33.92
C GLY A 285 3.99 -3.86 33.65
N PRO A 286 3.07 -4.79 33.33
CA PRO A 286 3.42 -6.20 33.04
C PRO A 286 4.45 -6.38 31.91
N ARG A 287 4.62 -5.38 31.04
CA ARG A 287 5.58 -5.43 29.94
C ARG A 287 7.03 -5.17 30.37
N VAL A 288 7.30 -4.85 31.64
CA VAL A 288 8.65 -4.49 32.10
C VAL A 288 9.66 -5.62 31.90
N ALA A 289 9.21 -6.87 31.92
CA ALA A 289 10.04 -8.04 31.63
C ALA A 289 10.18 -8.34 30.12
N SER A 290 9.56 -7.54 29.25
CA SER A 290 9.59 -7.75 27.80
C SER A 290 10.94 -7.32 27.24
N PRO A 291 11.57 -8.14 26.36
CA PRO A 291 12.75 -7.70 25.62
C PRO A 291 12.46 -6.51 24.68
N ASN A 292 11.19 -6.18 24.42
CA ASN A 292 10.79 -5.05 23.58
C ASN A 292 10.77 -3.70 24.33
N ASP A 293 10.95 -3.71 25.65
CA ASP A 293 10.92 -2.52 26.50
C ASP A 293 12.28 -2.29 27.21
N ASN A 294 13.36 -2.86 26.65
CA ASN A 294 14.75 -2.69 27.08
C ASN A 294 15.57 -2.08 25.94
N PHE A 295 16.18 -0.92 26.18
CA PHE A 295 16.87 -0.15 25.14
C PHE A 295 18.36 -0.02 25.43
N LEU A 296 19.20 -0.25 24.42
CA LEU A 296 20.65 -0.13 24.55
C LEU A 296 21.05 1.34 24.75
N LEU A 297 21.67 1.62 25.90
CA LEU A 297 22.21 2.92 26.29
C LEU A 297 23.71 3.01 26.01
N PHE A 298 24.45 1.96 26.39
CA PHE A 298 25.90 1.87 26.25
C PHE A 298 26.27 0.43 25.88
N GLY A 299 27.23 0.25 24.99
CA GLY A 299 27.78 -1.07 24.65
C GLY A 299 29.26 -0.95 24.32
N ALA A 300 30.10 -1.69 25.03
CA ALA A 300 31.55 -1.65 24.87
C ALA A 300 32.18 -3.02 24.98
N ASN A 301 33.27 -3.22 24.26
CA ASN A 301 34.17 -4.37 24.45
C ASN A 301 35.16 -4.06 25.60
N CYS A 302 34.64 -3.86 26.81
CA CYS A 302 35.46 -3.75 28.03
C CYS A 302 34.77 -4.33 29.28
N LYS A 303 35.53 -4.37 30.40
CA LYS A 303 35.04 -4.73 31.74
C LYS A 303 34.23 -3.60 32.37
N GLU A 304 33.31 -3.96 33.27
CA GLU A 304 32.47 -2.99 34.00
C GLU A 304 33.28 -1.98 34.82
N ASP A 305 34.45 -2.35 35.33
CA ASP A 305 35.32 -1.47 36.09
C ASP A 305 36.30 -0.65 35.22
N HIS A 306 36.22 -0.78 33.89
CA HIS A 306 37.08 -0.11 32.94
C HIS A 306 36.92 1.42 33.00
N LYS A 307 38.01 2.16 32.74
CA LYS A 307 38.04 3.63 32.92
C LYS A 307 36.99 4.37 32.09
N VAL A 308 36.74 3.93 30.86
CA VAL A 308 35.74 4.55 29.96
C VAL A 308 34.33 4.46 30.53
N VAL A 309 34.02 3.39 31.29
CA VAL A 309 32.71 3.17 31.90
C VAL A 309 32.48 4.16 33.02
N LYS A 310 33.53 4.49 33.79
CA LYS A 310 33.46 5.49 34.86
C LYS A 310 33.36 6.92 34.36
N LEU A 311 33.72 7.17 33.09
CA LEU A 311 33.59 8.47 32.45
C LEU A 311 32.19 8.71 31.89
N TYR A 312 31.46 7.63 31.59
CA TYR A 312 30.07 7.68 31.16
C TYR A 312 29.15 7.80 32.38
#